data_AF-A0A0W0Z6N0-F1
#
_entry.id   AF-A0A0W0Z6N0-F1
#
_cell.length_a   1.000
_cell.length_b   1.000
_cell.length_c   1.000
_cell.angle_alpha   90.00
_cell.angle_beta   90.00
_cell.angle_gamma   90.00
#
_symmetry.space_group_name_H-M   'P 1'
#
loop_
_entity.id
_entity.type
_entity.pdbx_description
1 polymer ?
#
loop_
_entity_poly.entity_id
_entity_poly.type
_entity_poly.pdbx_seq_one_letter_code
_entity_poly.pdbx_strand_id
1 'polypeptide(L)'
;MQQQPVIAAIYYFKQRLHRLLMRKHRTAKQCTRLIPLFLKLIASLKESPFQSLKTLGKTLYQWREEVVRMWRFTKNNGITEGFHRKMKLIQRRAYGFRNFENYRLRVKVLCS
;
A
#
# COMPACT_ATOMS: atom_id res chain seq x y z
N MET A 1 6.89 18.14 -21.94
CA MET A 1 7.27 18.23 -20.51
C MET A 1 8.29 19.35 -20.21
N GLN A 2 8.80 20.10 -21.19
CA GLN A 2 9.81 21.17 -20.97
C GLN A 2 9.28 22.43 -20.26
N GLN A 3 7.97 22.58 -20.09
CA GLN A 3 7.38 23.83 -19.56
C GLN A 3 7.36 23.93 -18.02
N GLN A 4 7.66 22.85 -17.27
CA GLN A 4 7.69 22.92 -15.79
C GLN A 4 8.72 21.97 -15.16
N PRO A 5 9.96 22.44 -14.92
CA PRO A 5 11.07 21.58 -14.48
C PRO A 5 10.83 20.94 -13.10
N VAL A 6 10.12 21.63 -12.21
CA VAL A 6 9.77 21.13 -10.87
C VAL A 6 8.86 19.90 -10.94
N ILE A 7 7.84 19.93 -11.80
CA ILE A 7 6.91 18.81 -11.97
C ILE A 7 7.65 17.61 -12.57
N ALA A 8 8.54 17.84 -13.54
CA ALA A 8 9.37 16.79 -14.11
C ALA A 8 10.26 16.13 -13.03
N ALA A 9 10.92 16.92 -12.18
CA ALA A 9 11.74 16.41 -11.09
C ALA A 9 10.92 15.54 -10.10
N ILE A 10 9.75 16.02 -9.68
CA ILE A 10 8.84 15.28 -8.81
C ILE A 10 8.38 13.98 -9.48
N TYR A 11 8.04 14.03 -10.76
CA TYR A 11 7.64 12.86 -11.52
C TYR A 11 8.75 11.80 -11.58
N TYR A 12 9.98 12.19 -11.91
CA TYR A 12 11.12 11.26 -11.93
C TYR A 12 11.42 10.67 -10.56
N PHE A 13 11.34 11.49 -9.51
CA PHE A 13 11.47 11.02 -8.13
C PHE A 13 10.40 9.97 -7.80
N LYS A 14 9.13 10.27 -8.10
CA LYS A 14 8.00 9.36 -7.90
C LYS A 14 8.21 8.05 -8.66
N GLN A 15 8.68 8.10 -9.91
CA GLN A 15 8.94 6.89 -10.70
C GLN A 15 10.10 6.07 -10.13
N ARG A 16 11.14 6.72 -9.60
CA ARG A 16 12.25 6.05 -8.91
C ARG A 16 11.75 5.34 -7.65
N LEU A 17 10.99 6.03 -6.81
CA LEU A 17 10.40 5.46 -5.60
C LEU A 17 9.47 4.30 -5.93
N HIS A 18 8.56 4.48 -6.89
CA HIS A 18 7.60 3.46 -7.31
C HIS A 18 8.32 2.18 -7.80
N ARG A 19 9.36 2.31 -8.64
CA ARG A 19 10.15 1.16 -9.10
C ARG A 19 10.82 0.41 -7.95
N LEU A 20 11.26 1.11 -6.90
CA LEU A 20 11.82 0.47 -5.72
C LEU A 20 10.74 -0.28 -4.92
N LEU A 21 9.60 0.36 -4.69
CA LEU A 21 8.46 -0.22 -3.96
C LEU A 21 7.88 -1.45 -4.66
N MET A 22 7.87 -1.48 -5.99
CA MET A 22 7.32 -2.58 -6.79
C MET A 22 8.23 -3.80 -6.89
N ARG A 23 9.42 -3.80 -6.28
CA ARG A 23 10.28 -4.99 -6.26
C ARG A 23 9.60 -6.10 -5.45
N LYS A 24 9.43 -7.26 -6.07
CA LYS A 24 8.84 -8.46 -5.45
C LYS A 24 9.84 -9.61 -5.48
N HIS A 25 9.52 -10.69 -4.77
CA HIS A 25 10.29 -11.94 -4.75
C HIS A 25 11.77 -11.75 -4.37
N ARG A 26 12.04 -10.90 -3.38
CA ARG A 26 13.41 -10.63 -2.90
C ARG A 26 13.76 -11.51 -1.72
N THR A 27 15.00 -12.01 -1.71
CA THR A 27 15.54 -12.71 -0.54
C THR A 27 15.87 -11.70 0.57
N ALA A 28 16.01 -12.16 1.82
CA ALA A 28 16.40 -11.29 2.93
C ALA A 28 17.71 -10.52 2.63
N LYS A 29 18.73 -11.21 2.09
CA LYS A 29 20.01 -10.61 1.66
C LYS A 29 19.86 -9.58 0.53
N GLN A 30 18.88 -9.74 -0.35
CA GLN A 30 18.58 -8.73 -1.37
C GLN A 30 17.87 -7.52 -0.74
N CYS A 31 16.93 -7.74 0.18
CA CYS A 31 16.24 -6.66 0.89
C CYS A 31 17.22 -5.78 1.68
N THR A 32 18.22 -6.36 2.38
CA THR A 32 19.20 -5.57 3.13
C THR A 32 19.97 -4.58 2.25
N ARG A 33 20.18 -4.90 0.97
CA ARG A 33 20.80 -3.97 0.00
C ARG A 33 19.86 -2.85 -0.47
N LEU A 34 18.54 -3.05 -0.38
CA LEU A 34 17.52 -2.10 -0.83
C LEU A 34 17.08 -1.13 0.27
N ILE A 35 17.15 -1.54 1.53
CA ILE A 35 16.74 -0.73 2.69
C ILE A 35 17.47 0.63 2.70
N PRO A 36 18.80 0.75 2.52
CA PRO A 36 19.47 2.05 2.54
C PRO A 36 19.00 2.98 1.43
N LEU A 37 18.73 2.44 0.23
CA LEU A 37 18.20 3.19 -0.91
C LEU A 37 16.80 3.74 -0.60
N PHE A 38 15.96 2.93 0.05
CA PHE A 38 14.61 3.33 0.45
C PHE A 38 14.63 4.41 1.54
N LEU A 39 15.47 4.25 2.56
CA LEU A 39 15.62 5.24 3.63
C LEU A 39 16.16 6.57 3.10
N LYS A 40 17.12 6.54 2.15
CA LYS A 40 17.61 7.76 1.49
C LYS A 40 16.50 8.50 0.74
N LEU A 41 15.64 7.78 0.04
CA LEU A 41 14.47 8.36 -0.63
C LEU A 41 13.49 8.99 0.37
N ILE A 42 13.23 8.32 1.48
CA ILE A 42 12.36 8.86 2.54
C ILE A 42 12.95 10.14 3.13
N ALA A 43 14.26 10.19 3.38
CA ALA A 43 14.92 11.39 3.87
C ALA A 43 14.73 12.57 2.90
N SER A 44 14.96 12.36 1.61
CA SER A 44 14.72 13.39 0.58
C SER A 44 13.26 13.87 0.53
N LEU A 45 12.29 12.99 0.78
CA LEU A 45 10.87 13.40 0.88
C LEU A 45 10.60 14.30 2.08
N LYS A 46 11.26 14.04 3.23
CA LYS A 46 11.10 14.84 4.46
C LYS A 46 11.74 16.22 4.36
N GLU A 47 12.79 16.36 3.55
CA GLU A 47 13.50 17.62 3.30
C GLU A 47 12.84 18.49 2.22
N SER A 48 11.93 17.92 1.42
CA SER A 48 11.24 18.65 0.35
C SER A 48 10.51 19.90 0.86
N PRO A 49 10.49 21.02 0.12
CA PRO A 49 9.74 22.23 0.51
C PRO A 49 8.22 22.01 0.53
N PHE A 50 7.72 21.02 -0.21
CA PHE A 50 6.29 20.70 -0.29
C PHE A 50 5.83 19.89 0.93
N GLN A 51 4.86 20.43 1.67
CA GLN A 51 4.30 19.78 2.86
C GLN A 51 3.71 18.40 2.57
N SER A 52 3.05 18.22 1.42
CA SER A 52 2.48 16.94 0.99
C SER A 52 3.55 15.85 0.85
N LEU A 53 4.74 16.19 0.32
CA LEU A 53 5.87 15.28 0.19
C LEU A 53 6.51 14.96 1.55
N LYS A 54 6.57 15.94 2.47
CA LYS A 54 7.00 15.69 3.85
C LYS A 54 6.09 14.69 4.55
N THR A 55 4.77 14.87 4.43
CA THR A 55 3.77 13.94 4.96
C THR A 55 3.95 12.55 4.38
N LEU A 56 4.11 12.42 3.06
CA LEU A 56 4.40 11.14 2.41
C LEU A 56 5.66 10.48 2.98
N GLY A 57 6.74 11.24 3.15
CA GLY A 57 7.99 10.75 3.76
C GLY A 57 7.80 10.27 5.20
N LYS A 58 7.00 10.97 6.01
CA LYS A 58 6.64 10.53 7.37
C LYS A 58 5.84 9.22 7.35
N THR A 59 4.82 9.12 6.51
CA THR A 59 4.01 7.90 6.36
C THR A 59 4.86 6.71 5.92
N LEU A 60 5.68 6.86 4.88
CA LEU A 60 6.54 5.76 4.41
C LEU A 60 7.57 5.34 5.46
N TYR A 61 8.03 6.26 6.29
CA TYR A 61 8.92 5.94 7.41
C TYR A 61 8.21 5.14 8.50
N GLN A 62 6.97 5.50 8.84
CA GLN A 62 6.16 4.79 9.83
C GLN A 62 5.88 3.35 9.38
N TRP A 63 5.57 3.16 8.10
CA TRP A 63 5.24 1.87 7.49
C TRP A 63 6.43 1.14 6.86
N ARG A 64 7.66 1.52 7.22
CA ARG A 64 8.89 1.03 6.53
C ARG A 64 9.06 -0.48 6.66
N GLU A 65 8.68 -1.06 7.79
CA GLU A 65 8.86 -2.48 8.04
C GLU A 65 7.91 -3.32 7.17
N GLU A 66 6.65 -2.91 7.06
CA GLU A 66 5.65 -3.52 6.20
C GLU A 66 6.07 -3.45 4.74
N VAL A 67 6.54 -2.27 4.30
CA VAL A 67 7.04 -2.08 2.92
C VAL A 67 8.21 -3.02 2.62
N VAL A 68 9.18 -3.14 3.53
CA VAL A 68 10.31 -4.06 3.35
C VAL A 68 9.86 -5.52 3.38
N ARG A 69 8.88 -5.88 4.23
CA ARG A 69 8.26 -7.21 4.27
C ARG A 69 7.60 -7.55 2.93
N MET A 70 6.93 -6.60 2.27
CA MET A 70 6.28 -6.82 0.97
C MET A 70 7.27 -7.17 -0.16
N TRP A 71 8.53 -6.73 -0.09
CA TRP A 71 9.54 -7.15 -1.08
C TRP A 71 9.82 -8.64 -1.01
N ARG A 72 9.78 -9.23 0.20
CA ARG A 72 10.01 -10.65 0.44
C ARG A 72 8.72 -11.47 0.25
N PHE A 73 7.61 -10.97 0.76
CA PHE A 73 6.33 -11.67 0.73
C PHE A 73 5.39 -11.03 -0.28
N THR A 74 5.09 -11.77 -1.35
CA THR A 74 4.21 -11.30 -2.41
C THR A 74 2.76 -11.71 -2.12
N LYS A 75 2.19 -11.17 -1.06
CA LYS A 75 0.76 -11.30 -0.77
C LYS A 75 0.00 -10.16 -1.46
N ASN A 76 -1.16 -10.48 -2.03
CA ASN A 76 -2.07 -9.50 -2.58
C ASN A 76 -3.34 -9.44 -1.73
N ASN A 77 -4.14 -8.39 -1.89
CA ASN A 77 -5.41 -8.23 -1.18
C ASN A 77 -6.56 -9.01 -1.84
N GLY A 78 -6.30 -9.85 -2.85
CA GLY A 78 -7.33 -10.48 -3.67
C GLY A 78 -8.28 -11.37 -2.86
N ILE A 79 -7.76 -12.09 -1.87
CA ILE A 79 -8.58 -12.91 -0.95
C ILE A 79 -9.51 -12.00 -0.13
N THR A 80 -8.97 -10.97 0.50
CA THR A 80 -9.73 -10.00 1.30
C THR A 80 -10.79 -9.28 0.47
N GLU A 81 -10.46 -8.86 -0.75
CA GLU A 81 -11.38 -8.24 -1.70
C GLU A 81 -12.49 -9.21 -2.12
N GLY A 82 -12.15 -10.49 -2.33
CA GLY A 82 -13.11 -11.55 -2.59
C GLY A 82 -14.13 -11.70 -1.46
N PHE A 83 -13.64 -11.75 -0.21
CA PHE A 83 -14.51 -11.77 0.97
C PHE A 83 -15.37 -10.53 1.08
N HIS A 84 -14.79 -9.33 0.93
CA HIS A 84 -15.55 -8.07 0.96
C HIS A 84 -16.64 -8.04 -0.13
N ARG A 85 -16.36 -8.54 -1.34
CA ARG A 85 -17.36 -8.64 -2.41
C ARG A 85 -18.50 -9.58 -2.02
N LYS A 86 -18.19 -10.75 -1.46
CA LYS A 86 -19.19 -11.73 -0.99
C LYS A 86 -20.05 -11.14 0.13
N MET A 87 -19.43 -10.47 1.11
CA MET A 87 -20.13 -9.78 2.19
C MET A 87 -21.09 -8.70 1.68
N LYS A 88 -20.66 -7.87 0.72
CA LYS A 88 -21.53 -6.87 0.07
C LYS A 88 -22.69 -7.52 -0.70
N LEU A 89 -22.45 -8.67 -1.35
CA LEU A 89 -23.51 -9.40 -2.04
C LEU A 89 -24.56 -9.93 -1.05
N ILE A 90 -24.13 -10.46 0.10
CA ILE A 90 -25.03 -10.92 1.17
C ILE A 90 -25.91 -9.77 1.67
N GLN A 91 -25.32 -8.59 1.90
CA GLN A 91 -26.07 -7.39 2.28
C GLN A 91 -27.08 -6.96 1.22
N ARG A 92 -26.69 -6.94 -0.07
CA ARG A 92 -27.60 -6.57 -1.17
C ARG A 92 -28.76 -7.53 -1.32
N ARG A 93 -28.51 -8.85 -1.25
CA ARG A 93 -29.56 -9.87 -1.34
C ARG A 93 -30.55 -9.83 -0.17
N ALA A 94 -30.09 -9.38 1.00
CA ALA A 94 -30.93 -9.22 2.17
C ALA A 94 -31.65 -7.86 2.24
N TYR A 95 -31.38 -6.94 1.30
CA TYR A 95 -31.82 -5.54 1.35
C TYR A 95 -31.42 -4.84 2.66
N GLY A 96 -30.23 -5.16 3.16
CA GLY A 96 -29.68 -4.66 4.42
C GLY A 96 -29.92 -5.57 5.62
N PHE A 97 -29.23 -5.29 6.72
CA PHE A 97 -29.41 -5.98 8.00
C PHE A 97 -29.66 -4.97 9.10
N ARG A 98 -30.72 -5.17 9.88
CA ARG A 98 -31.01 -4.37 11.08
C ARG A 98 -30.27 -4.87 12.32
N ASN A 99 -29.97 -6.17 12.36
CA ASN A 99 -29.27 -6.84 13.47
C ASN A 99 -27.89 -7.34 13.00
N PHE A 100 -26.83 -6.91 13.68
CA PHE A 100 -25.45 -7.27 13.36
C PHE A 100 -25.16 -8.76 13.57
N GLU A 101 -25.75 -9.41 14.58
CA GLU A 101 -25.54 -10.85 14.82
C GLU A 101 -26.09 -11.69 13.67
N ASN A 102 -27.24 -11.32 13.10
CA ASN A 102 -27.79 -11.99 11.93
C ASN A 102 -26.90 -11.82 10.69
N TYR A 103 -26.31 -10.64 10.51
CA TYR A 103 -25.31 -10.41 9.47
C TYR A 103 -24.06 -11.27 9.70
N ARG A 104 -23.55 -11.28 10.93
CA ARG A 104 -22.35 -12.04 11.32
C ARG A 104 -22.53 -13.54 11.10
N LEU A 105 -23.68 -14.10 11.49
CA LEU A 105 -24.03 -15.50 11.24
C LEU A 105 -24.01 -15.82 9.74
N ARG A 106 -24.66 -15.00 8.91
CA ARG A 106 -24.66 -15.20 7.46
C ARG A 106 -23.27 -15.08 6.84
N VAL A 107 -22.45 -14.14 7.29
CA VAL A 107 -21.06 -14.02 6.83
C VAL A 107 -20.25 -15.25 7.23
N LYS A 108 -20.37 -15.76 8.46
CA LYS A 108 -19.64 -16.98 8.87
C LYS A 108 -20.01 -18.19 8.02
N VAL A 109 -21.30 -18.40 7.77
CA VAL A 109 -21.78 -19.55 6.97
C VAL A 109 -21.40 -19.38 5.51
N LEU A 110 -21.65 -18.20 4.94
CA LEU A 110 -21.51 -17.99 3.51
C LEU A 110 -20.09 -17.59 3.09
N CYS A 111 -19.26 -17.02 3.94
CA CYS A 111 -17.87 -16.65 3.64
C CYS A 111 -16.86 -17.63 4.26
N SER A 112 -17.19 -18.91 4.25
CA SER A 112 -16.24 -20.02 4.43
C SER A 112 -15.61 -20.43 3.10
#